data_AF-A0A143ZA64-F1
#
_entry.id   AF-A0A143ZA64-F1
#
_cell.length_a   1.000
_cell.length_b   1.000
_cell.length_c   1.000
_cell.angle_alpha   90.00
_cell.angle_beta   90.00
_cell.angle_gamma   90.00
#
_symmetry.space_group_name_H-M   'P 1'
#
loop_
_entity.id
_entity.type
_entity.pdbx_description
1 polymer ?
#
loop_
_entity_poly.entity_id
_entity_poly.type
_entity_poly.pdbx_seq_one_letter_code
_entity_poly.pdbx_strand_id
1 'polypeptide(L)'
;MTTSALASDHAAVIRDRLKDYVHGGKHFTSDEIAAWIRRMNTVVSLAEETEEENRSLGRQLAIVRHNAGPAAVGGNVVAFPARHPSQPSRNGGGDAA
;
A
#
# COMPACT_ATOMS: atom_id res chain seq x y z
N MET A 1 -8.73 22.73 13.41
CA MET A 1 -8.79 21.27 13.48
C MET A 1 -9.23 20.76 12.11
N THR A 2 -8.28 20.34 11.28
CA THR A 2 -8.57 19.74 9.97
C THR A 2 -8.63 18.24 10.17
N THR A 3 -9.83 17.72 10.44
CA THR A 3 -10.08 16.28 10.31
C THR A 3 -9.94 15.96 8.83
N SER A 4 -8.86 15.28 8.43
CA SER A 4 -8.70 14.79 7.05
C SER A 4 -9.92 13.93 6.72
N ALA A 5 -10.78 14.41 5.82
CA ALA A 5 -11.96 13.67 5.41
C ALA A 5 -11.50 12.55 4.48
N LEU A 6 -11.78 11.29 4.84
CA LEU A 6 -11.35 10.15 4.04
C LEU A 6 -12.17 10.07 2.75
N ALA A 7 -11.51 9.69 1.66
CA ALA A 7 -12.18 9.43 0.38
C ALA A 7 -13.34 8.41 0.53
N SER A 8 -13.19 7.44 1.44
CA SER A 8 -14.22 6.45 1.79
C SER A 8 -15.50 7.08 2.33
N ASP A 9 -15.39 8.12 3.16
CA ASP A 9 -16.54 8.76 3.80
C ASP A 9 -17.33 9.55 2.75
N HIS A 10 -16.63 10.27 1.88
CA HIS A 10 -17.24 10.95 0.75
C HIS A 10 -17.90 9.97 -0.24
N ALA A 11 -17.26 8.84 -0.53
CA ALA A 11 -17.83 7.79 -1.38
C ALA A 11 -19.10 7.17 -0.76
N ALA A 12 -19.13 6.93 0.54
CA ALA A 12 -20.31 6.41 1.24
C ALA A 12 -21.50 7.39 1.15
N VAL A 13 -21.26 8.68 1.38
CA VAL A 13 -22.28 9.73 1.25
C VAL A 13 -22.82 9.82 -0.18
N ILE A 14 -21.96 9.69 -1.19
CA ILE A 14 -22.40 9.66 -2.60
C ILE A 14 -23.27 8.44 -2.85
N ARG A 15 -22.82 7.24 -2.46
CA ARG A 15 -23.56 5.99 -2.62
C ARG A 15 -24.93 6.06 -1.98
N ASP A 16 -25.03 6.55 -0.75
CA ASP A 16 -26.30 6.58 -0.03
C ASP A 16 -27.29 7.56 -0.68
N ARG A 17 -26.81 8.65 -1.28
CA ARG A 17 -27.65 9.56 -2.08
C ARG A 17 -28.08 8.94 -3.41
N LEU A 18 -27.27 8.08 -4.02
CA LEU A 18 -27.63 7.41 -5.27
C LEU A 18 -28.78 6.41 -5.11
N LYS A 19 -28.97 5.83 -3.92
CA LYS A 19 -30.01 4.83 -3.65
C LYS A 19 -31.42 5.31 -4.05
N ASP A 20 -31.69 6.59 -3.86
CA ASP A 20 -32.99 7.21 -4.18
C ASP A 20 -33.30 7.24 -5.69
N TYR A 21 -32.30 7.04 -6.55
CA TYR A 21 -32.41 7.13 -8.01
C TYR A 21 -32.33 5.76 -8.70
N VAL A 22 -32.14 4.67 -7.96
CA VAL A 22 -32.06 3.31 -8.50
C VAL A 22 -33.44 2.64 -8.47
N HIS A 23 -33.66 1.61 -9.29
CA HIS A 23 -34.91 0.82 -9.35
C HIS A 23 -36.20 1.58 -9.72
N GLY A 24 -36.09 2.61 -10.57
CA GLY A 24 -37.26 3.43 -10.96
C GLY A 24 -37.64 4.49 -9.92
N GLY A 25 -36.69 4.84 -9.04
CA GLY A 25 -36.80 5.95 -8.12
C GLY A 25 -36.79 7.32 -8.81
N LYS A 26 -36.22 8.33 -8.16
CA LYS A 26 -36.16 9.70 -8.70
C LYS A 26 -35.32 9.74 -9.98
N HIS A 27 -35.67 10.66 -10.88
CA HIS A 27 -34.81 10.99 -12.02
C HIS A 27 -33.81 12.07 -11.63
N PHE A 28 -32.62 11.98 -12.19
CA PHE A 28 -31.61 13.02 -12.03
C PHE A 28 -31.98 14.24 -12.88
N THR A 29 -31.88 15.41 -12.27
CA THR A 29 -31.79 16.68 -12.98
C THR A 29 -30.34 16.92 -13.44
N SER A 30 -30.16 17.76 -14.46
CA SER A 30 -28.82 18.14 -14.95
C SER A 30 -27.95 18.75 -13.85
N ASP A 31 -28.54 19.53 -12.94
CA ASP A 31 -27.83 20.17 -11.83
C ASP A 31 -27.36 19.15 -10.79
N GLU A 32 -28.17 18.14 -10.51
CA GLU A 32 -27.79 17.03 -9.62
C GLU A 32 -26.64 16.21 -10.19
N ILE A 33 -26.66 15.94 -11.51
CA ILE A 33 -25.55 15.27 -12.21
C ILE A 33 -24.28 16.11 -12.12
N ALA A 34 -24.37 17.41 -12.39
CA ALA A 34 -23.21 18.31 -12.30
C ALA A 34 -22.64 18.37 -10.86
N ALA A 35 -23.52 18.45 -9.86
CA ALA A 35 -23.13 18.43 -8.46
C ALA A 35 -22.54 17.07 -8.03
N TRP A 36 -22.97 15.99 -8.66
CA TRP A 36 -22.43 14.65 -8.43
C TRP A 36 -21.03 14.51 -9.06
N ILE A 37 -20.84 14.91 -10.32
CA ILE A 37 -19.52 14.89 -10.98
C ILE A 37 -18.49 15.66 -10.14
N ARG A 38 -18.84 16.85 -9.64
CA ARG A 38 -17.95 17.63 -8.75
C ARG A 38 -17.55 16.85 -7.50
N ARG A 39 -18.49 16.16 -6.86
CA ARG A 39 -18.23 15.35 -5.67
C ARG A 39 -17.38 14.12 -5.95
N MET A 40 -17.58 13.46 -7.10
CA MET A 40 -16.71 12.35 -7.53
C MET A 40 -15.28 12.81 -7.77
N ASN A 41 -15.09 13.98 -8.39
CA ASN A 41 -13.75 14.54 -8.57
C ASN A 41 -13.06 14.83 -7.23
N THR A 42 -13.80 15.29 -6.21
CA THR A 42 -13.26 15.43 -4.85
C THR A 42 -12.81 14.08 -4.28
N VAL A 43 -13.60 13.02 -4.44
CA VAL A 43 -13.22 11.66 -3.98
C VAL A 43 -11.95 11.19 -4.66
N VAL A 44 -11.83 11.38 -5.98
CA VAL A 44 -10.64 11.01 -6.75
C VAL A 44 -9.41 11.77 -6.23
N SER A 45 -9.52 13.08 -6.07
CA SER A 45 -8.42 13.90 -5.54
C SER A 45 -7.95 13.45 -4.16
N LEU A 46 -8.88 13.10 -3.25
CA LEU A 46 -8.54 12.61 -1.91
C LEU A 46 -7.88 11.22 -1.96
N ALA A 47 -8.33 10.35 -2.88
CA ALA A 47 -7.75 9.03 -3.07
C ALA A 47 -6.32 9.11 -3.62
N GLU A 48 -6.08 10.01 -4.59
CA GLU A 48 -4.74 10.26 -5.15
C GLU A 48 -3.78 10.82 -4.10
N GLU A 49 -4.24 11.75 -3.26
CA GLU A 49 -3.46 12.27 -2.12
C GLU A 49 -3.08 11.15 -1.15
N THR A 50 -4.04 10.30 -0.79
CA THR A 50 -3.82 9.14 0.09
C THR A 50 -2.85 8.14 -0.53
N GLU A 51 -2.94 7.89 -1.83
CA GLU A 51 -2.01 7.00 -2.53
C GLU A 51 -0.59 7.56 -2.59
N GLU A 52 -0.41 8.87 -2.84
CA GLU A 52 0.93 9.47 -2.83
C GLU A 52 1.53 9.47 -1.42
N GLU A 53 0.73 9.75 -0.38
CA GLU A 53 1.18 9.65 1.01
C GLU A 53 1.66 8.23 1.31
N ASN A 54 0.85 7.21 1.00
CA ASN A 54 1.21 5.81 1.18
C ASN A 54 2.48 5.41 0.39
N ARG A 55 2.63 5.91 -0.83
CA ARG A 55 3.82 5.68 -1.66
C ARG A 55 5.05 6.31 -1.04
N SER A 56 4.93 7.52 -0.49
CA SER A 56 6.01 8.21 0.20
C SER A 56 6.46 7.48 1.47
N LEU A 57 5.49 7.00 2.27
CA LEU A 57 5.74 6.20 3.47
C LEU A 57 6.37 4.86 3.12
N GLY A 58 5.90 4.19 2.06
CA GLY A 58 6.48 2.95 1.57
C GLY A 58 7.95 3.09 1.17
N ARG A 59 8.30 4.19 0.47
CA ARG A 59 9.70 4.51 0.14
C ARG A 59 10.56 4.73 1.38
N GLN A 60 10.06 5.48 2.37
CA GLN A 60 10.78 5.72 3.62
C GLN A 60 10.99 4.41 4.40
N LEU A 61 9.97 3.58 4.54
CA LEU A 61 10.07 2.27 5.20
C LEU A 61 11.03 1.32 4.48
N ALA A 62 11.08 1.37 3.14
CA ALA A 62 12.04 0.58 2.36
C ALA A 62 13.49 1.02 2.64
N ILE A 63 13.75 2.33 2.75
CA ILE A 63 15.07 2.86 3.11
C ILE A 63 15.44 2.45 4.55
N VAL A 64 14.50 2.55 5.50
CA VAL A 64 14.73 2.14 6.90
C VAL A 64 15.03 0.64 6.97
N ARG A 65 14.29 -0.20 6.24
CA ARG A 65 14.54 -1.66 6.19
C ARG A 65 15.86 -2.01 5.50
N HIS A 66 16.25 -1.27 4.47
CA HIS A 66 17.54 -1.45 3.81
C HIS A 66 18.71 -1.06 4.72
N ASN A 67 18.54 -0.02 5.54
CA ASN A 67 19.55 0.44 6.50
C ASN A 67 19.52 -0.32 7.83
N ALA A 68 18.49 -1.14 8.06
CA ALA A 68 18.45 -2.15 9.11
C ALA A 68 19.32 -3.37 8.72
N GLY A 69 20.61 -3.12 8.47
CA GLY A 69 21.63 -4.17 8.61
C GLY A 69 21.65 -4.66 10.05
N PRO A 70 22.21 -5.86 10.33
CA PRO A 70 22.29 -6.37 11.69
C PRO A 70 22.97 -5.31 12.56
N ALA A 71 22.20 -4.73 13.48
CA ALA A 71 22.76 -3.84 14.48
C ALA A 71 23.80 -4.66 15.24
N ALA A 72 25.08 -4.32 15.07
CA ALA A 72 26.15 -4.82 15.91
C ALA A 72 25.92 -4.23 17.31
N VAL A 73 24.99 -4.83 18.06
CA VAL A 73 24.79 -4.54 19.47
C VAL A 73 25.99 -5.16 20.19
N GLY A 74 26.77 -4.30 20.82
CA GLY A 74 28.07 -4.64 21.37
C GLY A 74 28.10 -5.91 22.22
N GLY A 75 29.17 -6.67 22.03
CA GLY A 75 29.81 -7.48 23.06
C GLY A 75 29.26 -8.87 23.36
N ASN A 76 28.01 -9.24 23.04
CA ASN A 76 27.51 -10.54 23.52
C ASN A 76 26.40 -11.23 22.68
N VAL A 77 26.41 -11.08 21.35
CA VAL A 77 25.53 -11.88 20.47
C VAL A 77 26.35 -12.59 19.40
N VAL A 78 26.31 -13.92 19.39
CA VAL A 78 26.92 -14.74 18.34
C VAL A 78 26.03 -14.66 17.11
N ALA A 79 26.53 -14.06 16.02
CA ALA A 79 25.89 -14.13 14.73
C ALA A 79 26.03 -15.56 14.19
N PHE A 80 24.90 -16.26 14.00
CA PHE A 80 24.90 -17.54 13.28
C PHE A 80 25.15 -17.26 11.80
N PRO A 81 26.18 -17.87 11.17
CA PRO A 81 26.39 -17.73 9.74
C PRO A 81 25.19 -18.34 9.00
N ALA A 82 24.56 -17.56 8.13
CA ALA A 82 23.64 -18.10 7.15
C ALA A 82 24.40 -19.14 6.32
N ARG A 83 23.97 -20.40 6.36
CA ARG A 83 24.59 -21.49 5.60
C ARG A 83 24.65 -21.07 4.13
N HIS A 84 25.85 -20.89 3.61
CA HIS A 84 26.09 -20.74 2.19
C HIS A 84 25.53 -21.98 1.48
N PRO A 85 24.67 -21.84 0.45
CA PRO A 85 24.25 -23.00 -0.32
C PRO A 85 25.49 -23.61 -0.96
N SER A 86 25.67 -24.89 -0.68
CA SER A 86 26.77 -25.77 -1.09
C SER A 86 27.18 -25.57 -2.55
N GLN A 87 28.42 -25.13 -2.77
CA GLN A 87 29.12 -25.39 -4.02
C GLN A 87 29.39 -26.90 -4.11
N PRO A 88 29.04 -27.60 -5.20
CA PRO A 88 29.47 -28.98 -5.39
C PRO A 88 30.98 -28.99 -5.65
N SER A 89 31.71 -29.68 -4.77
CA SER A 89 33.15 -29.95 -4.93
C SER A 89 33.36 -30.79 -6.18
N ARG A 90 33.85 -30.14 -7.24
CA ARG A 90 34.47 -30.80 -8.38
C ARG A 90 35.81 -31.38 -7.90
N ASN A 91 36.02 -32.66 -8.18
CA ASN A 91 37.24 -33.46 -8.03
C ASN A 91 37.41 -34.23 -6.72
N GLY A 92 37.44 -35.56 -6.87
CA GLY A 92 37.84 -36.53 -5.86
C GLY A 92 37.66 -37.93 -6.43
N GLY A 93 38.46 -38.29 -7.44
CA GLY A 93 38.52 -39.66 -7.95
C GLY A 93 39.02 -40.63 -6.87
N GLY A 94 38.52 -41.86 -6.91
CA GLY A 94 38.93 -42.94 -6.04
C GLY A 94 38.30 -44.26 -6.49
N ASP A 95 39.10 -45.02 -7.23
CA ASP A 95 38.89 -46.41 -7.62
C ASP A 95 38.80 -47.31 -6.38
N ALA A 96 37.88 -48.28 -6.38
CA ALA A 96 37.84 -49.36 -5.40
C ALA A 96 37.11 -50.59 -5.96
N ALA A 97 37.94 -51.54 -6.42
CA ALA A 97 37.90 -53.01 -6.31
C ALA A 97 36.56 -53.76 -6.38
#